data_AF-A0A838R7N5-F1
#
_entry.id   AF-A0A838R7N5-F1
#
_cell.length_a   1.000
_cell.length_b   1.000
_cell.length_c   1.000
_cell.angle_alpha   90.00
_cell.angle_beta   90.00
_cell.angle_gamma   90.00
#
_symmetry.space_group_name_H-M   'P 1'
#
loop_
_entity.id
_entity.type
_entity.pdbx_description
1 polymer ?
#
loop_
_entity_poly.entity_id
_entity_poly.type
_entity_poly.pdbx_seq_one_letter_code
_entity_poly.pdbx_strand_id
1 'polypeptide(L)' 'MEFITLAAHFDGERIQLDEPFELPPNVPLMVTVLRPGAGADESSWAATAAMGLSGAYGDDEPEYSIGDVK' A
#
# COMPACT_ATOMS: atom_id res chain seq x y z
N MET A 1 8.50 -24.30 -6.67
CA MET A 1 7.05 -24.19 -6.43
C MET A 1 6.64 -22.88 -7.06
N GLU A 2 5.72 -22.92 -8.02
CA GLU A 2 5.28 -21.74 -8.77
C GLU A 2 3.96 -21.26 -8.14
N PHE A 3 3.83 -19.97 -7.89
CA PHE A 3 2.63 -19.36 -7.32
C PHE A 3 2.24 -18.15 -8.17
N ILE A 4 0.93 -17.93 -8.30
CA ILE A 4 0.34 -16.77 -8.93
C ILE A 4 -0.42 -15.96 -7.88
N THR A 5 -0.28 -14.64 -7.94
CA THR A 5 -1.07 -13.74 -7.11
C THR A 5 -2.31 -13.33 -7.90
N LEU A 6 -3.49 -13.53 -7.31
CA LEU A 6 -4.77 -13.13 -7.90
C LEU A 6 -5.39 -12.03 -7.02
N ALA A 7 -5.93 -11.00 -7.66
CA ALA A 7 -6.71 -9.98 -6.97
C ALA A 7 -8.08 -10.54 -6.58
N ALA A 8 -8.53 -10.20 -5.38
CA ALA A 8 -9.78 -10.68 -4.83
C ALA A 8 -10.32 -9.71 -3.78
N HIS A 9 -11.65 -9.69 -3.64
CA HIS A 9 -12.34 -8.97 -2.57
C HIS A 9 -13.24 -9.92 -1.77
N PHE A 10 -13.56 -9.51 -0.55
CA PHE A 10 -14.57 -10.17 0.26
C PHE A 10 -15.92 -9.49 0.04
N ASP A 11 -16.92 -10.22 -0.44
CA ASP A 11 -18.26 -9.69 -0.74
C ASP A 11 -19.19 -9.64 0.48
N GLY A 12 -18.70 -10.10 1.65
CA GLY A 12 -19.47 -10.23 2.88
C GLY A 12 -19.80 -11.69 3.25
N GLU A 13 -19.70 -12.61 2.30
CA GLU A 13 -19.93 -14.05 2.50
C GLU A 13 -18.73 -14.89 2.02
N ARG A 14 -18.12 -14.50 0.90
CA ARG A 14 -17.12 -15.27 0.15
C ARG A 14 -15.99 -14.40 -0.36
N ILE A 15 -14.84 -15.03 -0.59
CA ILE A 15 -13.71 -14.42 -1.32
C ILE A 15 -14.01 -14.57 -2.81
N GLN A 16 -14.16 -13.44 -3.50
CA GLN A 16 -14.42 -13.38 -4.94
C GLN A 16 -13.14 -12.98 -5.65
N LEU A 17 -12.72 -13.76 -6.65
CA LEU A 17 -11.65 -13.34 -7.54
C LEU A 17 -12.15 -12.21 -8.43
N ASP A 18 -11.36 -11.16 -8.57
CA ASP A 18 -11.72 -9.99 -9.37
C ASP A 18 -11.66 -10.32 -10.88
N GLU A 19 -10.81 -11.29 -11.24
CA GLU A 19 -10.65 -11.80 -12.59
C GLU A 19 -10.97 -13.30 -12.66
N PRO A 20 -11.56 -13.80 -13.76
CA PRO A 20 -11.82 -15.22 -13.94
C PRO A 20 -10.52 -16.05 -13.89
N PHE A 21 -10.52 -17.09 -13.07
CA PHE A 21 -9.40 -18.03 -12.97
C PHE A 21 -9.93 -19.44 -12.68
N GLU A 22 -9.43 -20.44 -13.40
CA GLU A 22 -9.80 -21.84 -13.16
C GLU A 22 -9.08 -22.38 -11.92
N LEU A 23 -9.84 -22.67 -10.86
CA LEU A 23 -9.34 -23.29 -9.64
C LEU A 23 -9.73 -24.77 -9.60
N PRO A 24 -8.76 -25.70 -9.73
CA PRO A 24 -9.02 -27.12 -9.55
C PRO A 24 -9.52 -27.41 -8.13
N PRO A 25 -10.42 -28.41 -7.95
CA PRO A 25 -10.86 -28.83 -6.62
C PRO A 25 -9.68 -29.24 -5.73
N ASN A 26 -9.69 -28.79 -4.47
CA ASN A 26 -8.69 -29.11 -3.44
C ASN A 26 -7.25 -28.63 -3.75
N VAL A 27 -7.07 -27.67 -4.66
CA VAL A 27 -5.77 -27.03 -4.85
C VAL A 27 -5.38 -26.29 -3.57
N PRO A 28 -4.13 -26.41 -3.07
CA PRO A 28 -3.68 -25.66 -1.90
C PRO A 28 -3.61 -24.17 -2.24
N LEU A 29 -4.23 -23.34 -1.41
CA LEU A 29 -4.25 -21.88 -1.55
C LEU A 29 -3.55 -21.20 -0.38
N MET A 30 -2.83 -20.11 -0.67
CA MET A 30 -2.30 -19.19 0.34
C MET A 30 -3.13 -17.90 0.30
N VAL A 31 -3.76 -17.54 1.42
CA VAL A 31 -4.66 -16.39 1.50
C VAL A 31 -3.98 -15.27 2.27
N THR A 32 -3.83 -14.12 1.63
CA THR A 32 -3.34 -12.89 2.24
C THR A 32 -4.51 -11.93 2.44
N VAL A 33 -4.77 -11.54 3.69
CA VAL A 33 -5.84 -10.58 4.02
C VAL A 33 -5.22 -9.24 4.36
N LEU A 34 -5.56 -8.20 3.58
CA LEU A 34 -5.16 -6.83 3.86
C LEU A 34 -6.01 -6.29 5.01
N ARG A 35 -5.38 -5.73 6.05
CA ARG A 35 -6.12 -5.08 7.12
C ARG A 35 -6.70 -3.77 6.59
N PRO A 36 -8.01 -3.50 6.79
CA PRO A 36 -8.55 -2.19 6.49
C PRO A 36 -7.77 -1.12 7.27
N GLY A 37 -7.30 -0.10 6.57
CA GLY A 37 -6.46 0.95 7.15
C GLY A 37 -4.97 0.63 7.27
N ALA A 38 -4.47 -0.48 6.71
CA ALA A 38 -3.01 -0.71 6.65
C ALA A 38 -2.26 0.36 5.84
N GLY A 39 -2.94 1.08 4.93
CA GLY A 39 -2.43 2.29 4.27
C GLY A 39 -2.72 3.60 5.02
N ALA A 40 -3.52 3.59 6.10
CA ALA A 40 -3.74 4.80 6.90
C ALA A 40 -2.46 5.22 7.67
N ASP A 41 -1.54 4.27 7.88
CA ASP A 41 -0.19 4.57 8.38
C ASP A 41 0.67 5.34 7.36
N GLU A 42 0.31 5.41 6.07
CA GLU A 42 1.02 6.30 5.14
C GLU A 42 0.89 7.77 5.55
N SER A 43 -0.25 8.17 6.13
CA SER A 43 -0.42 9.52 6.66
C SER A 43 0.46 9.79 7.89
N SER A 44 0.65 8.78 8.74
CA SER A 44 1.53 8.80 9.91
C SER A 44 3.01 8.84 9.50
N TRP A 45 3.37 8.05 8.48
CA TRP A 45 4.71 8.04 7.89
C TRP A 45 5.01 9.35 7.15
N ALA A 46 4.08 9.87 6.37
CA ALA A 46 4.23 11.16 5.69
C ALA A 46 4.39 12.30 6.70
N ALA A 47 3.61 12.31 7.79
CA ALA A 47 3.75 13.29 8.85
C ALA A 47 5.10 13.18 9.57
N THR A 48 5.54 11.96 9.89
CA THR A 48 6.85 11.70 10.52
C THR A 48 8.00 12.10 9.60
N ALA A 49 7.91 11.78 8.31
CA ALA A 49 8.89 12.17 7.31
C ALA A 49 8.94 13.70 7.11
N ALA A 50 7.79 14.38 7.08
CA ALA A 50 7.71 15.84 7.00
C ALA A 50 8.33 16.53 8.23
N MET A 51 8.10 15.99 9.44
CA MET A 51 8.75 16.49 10.65
C MET A 51 10.26 16.29 10.63
N GLY A 52 10.72 15.11 10.18
CA GLY A 52 12.15 14.83 10.00
C GLY A 52 12.80 15.73 8.96
N LEU A 53 12.09 16.01 7.86
CA LEU A 53 12.53 16.91 6.80
C LEU A 53 12.63 18.36 7.31
N SER A 54 11.61 18.84 8.02
CA SER A 54 11.61 20.20 8.61
C SER A 54 12.71 20.42 9.66
N GLY A 55 13.14 19.37 10.37
CA GLY A 55 14.24 19.45 11.33
C GLY A 55 15.62 19.24 10.72
N ALA A 56 15.71 18.70 9.50
CA ALA A 56 16.95 18.53 8.76
C ALA A 56 17.39 19.81 8.03
N TYR A 57 16.44 20.71 7.78
CA TYR A 57 16.68 22.04 7.22
C TYR A 57 16.89 23.05 8.35
N GLY A 58 17.97 23.84 8.26
CA GLY A 58 18.25 24.91 9.22
C GLY A 58 17.45 26.19 8.92
N ASP A 59 17.34 27.09 9.90
CA ASP A 59 16.61 28.37 9.77
C ASP A 59 17.12 29.29 8.62
N ASP A 60 18.30 29.00 8.07
CA ASP A 60 18.94 29.75 6.97
C ASP A 60 18.74 29.12 5.58
N GLU A 61 17.87 28.11 5.45
CA GLU A 61 17.58 27.55 4.13
C GLU A 61 16.56 28.40 3.34
N PRO A 62 16.77 28.55 2.02
CA PRO A 62 15.81 29.26 1.17
C PRO A 62 14.52 28.45 1.04
N GLU A 63 13.36 29.14 0.99
CA GLU A 63 12.10 28.50 0.65
C GLU A 63 12.16 27.90 -0.76
N TYR A 64 12.11 26.57 -0.85
CA TYR A 64 12.00 25.85 -2.12
C TYR A 64 10.54 25.78 -2.55
N SER A 65 10.28 26.10 -3.82
CA SER A 65 8.96 26.06 -4.43
C SER A 65 8.86 24.94 -5.47
N ILE A 66 7.64 24.62 -5.92
CA ILE A 66 7.39 23.68 -7.02
C ILE A 66 8.12 24.07 -8.32
N GLY A 67 8.49 25.35 -8.49
CA GLY A 67 9.26 25.81 -9.65
C GLY A 67 10.73 25.37 -9.65
N ASP A 68 11.24 24.85 -8.53
CA ASP A 68 12.63 24.43 -8.35
C ASP A 68 12.85 22.94 -8.70
N VAL A 69 11.77 22.21 -8.99
CA VAL A 69 11.80 20.80 -9.39
C VAL A 69 11.71 20.72 -10.93
N LYS A 70 12.75 20.15 -11.57
CA LYS A 70 12.80 19.90 -13.03
C LYS A 70 12.13 18.59 -13.42
#